data_AF-A0AAV5Q1N8-F1
#
_entry.id   AF-A0AAV5Q1N8-F1
#
_cell.length_a   1.000
_cell.length_b   1.000
_cell.length_c   1.000
_cell.angle_alpha   90.00
_cell.angle_beta   90.00
_cell.angle_gamma   90.00
#
_symmetry.space_group_name_H-M   'P 1'
#
loop_
_entity.id
_entity.type
_entity.pdbx_description
1 polymer ?
#
loop_
_entity_poly.entity_id
_entity_poly.type
_entity_poly.pdbx_seq_one_letter_code
_entity_poly.pdbx_strand_id
1 'polypeptide(L)'
;MLFSTVLTSLIVGLSAAAPATPHHAHHFHKRETTCAFPNEEGMVPVHNTKVAPSEGWAQDGPCKAGSWCQYACEPGYLMSQWDPSVTTYSYPGSQNGGLWCDESGQLSQKNSNTNYCYKGKGTAKAINNANSDVAICQTVLPGDEAMLIPTEIKKGSKNDLSVPGTEYWASTASHFYINPPGVSVEEGCRWGSTENPWGNWSPYVAGFNMDDNGNTYAKIGWNPIYFEDSSPFKNEKPSFGIRLVCDDPSKCNGGTCEINPNTIGLNKVNTEDAQDLSNGAAWCVVTATGNSGVSVEIFDV
;
A
#
# COMPACT_ATOMS: atom_id res chain seq x y z
N MET A 1 38.19 45.61 52.70
CA MET A 1 38.16 47.10 52.73
C MET A 1 36.85 47.49 52.04
N LEU A 2 35.77 47.71 52.79
CA LEU A 2 35.23 49.04 53.20
C LEU A 2 35.12 49.97 51.98
N PHE A 3 33.97 50.49 51.56
CA PHE A 3 32.96 51.32 52.25
C PHE A 3 31.58 51.15 51.55
N SER A 4 30.46 50.99 52.25
CA SER A 4 29.63 51.99 52.98
C SER A 4 28.80 52.95 52.09
N THR A 5 27.50 52.60 51.97
CA THR A 5 26.28 53.44 52.08
C THR A 5 26.30 54.92 51.69
N VAL A 6 25.39 55.31 50.77
CA VAL A 6 24.47 56.44 51.00
C VAL A 6 23.07 56.08 50.45
N LEU A 7 22.10 56.22 51.35
CA LEU A 7 20.66 56.08 51.18
C LEU A 7 20.08 57.47 50.87
N THR A 8 19.30 57.62 49.82
CA THR A 8 18.43 58.81 49.62
C THR A 8 17.04 58.34 49.23
N SER A 9 16.12 58.45 50.18
CA SER A 9 14.68 58.29 49.98
C SER A 9 14.12 59.49 49.22
N LEU A 10 13.32 59.21 48.18
CA LEU A 10 12.29 60.12 47.70
C LEU A 10 10.97 59.34 47.61
N ILE A 11 9.99 59.81 48.38
CA ILE A 11 8.60 59.37 48.35
C ILE A 11 7.87 60.27 47.37
N VAL A 12 7.30 59.72 46.29
CA VAL A 12 6.21 60.37 45.53
C VAL A 12 5.26 59.31 44.96
N GLY A 13 3.98 59.44 45.32
CA GLY A 13 2.86 59.25 44.39
C GLY A 13 2.31 57.84 44.17
N LEU A 14 1.20 57.54 44.85
CA LEU A 14 0.23 56.53 44.45
C LEU A 14 -0.24 56.75 43.00
N SER A 15 -0.15 55.70 42.18
CA SER A 15 -1.10 55.43 41.09
C SER A 15 -1.25 53.92 41.00
N ALA A 16 -2.39 53.40 41.45
CA ALA A 16 -2.74 52.00 41.29
C ALA A 16 -3.00 51.73 39.80
N ALA A 17 -2.02 51.16 39.10
CA ALA A 17 -2.25 50.54 37.80
C ALA A 17 -2.80 49.13 38.04
N ALA A 18 -3.99 48.86 37.51
CA ALA A 18 -4.59 47.53 37.49
C ALA A 18 -3.62 46.51 36.85
N PRO A 19 -3.57 45.25 37.32
CA PRO A 19 -2.75 44.24 36.69
C PRO A 19 -3.23 44.02 35.26
N ALA A 20 -2.33 44.22 34.30
CA ALA A 20 -2.56 43.84 32.91
C ALA A 20 -2.82 42.32 32.88
N THR A 21 -4.02 41.95 32.47
CA THR A 21 -4.38 40.58 32.12
C THR A 21 -3.32 40.00 31.17
N PRO A 22 -2.90 38.73 31.33
CA PRO A 22 -2.00 38.12 30.36
C PRO A 22 -2.69 38.14 29.00
N HIS A 23 -2.03 38.72 28.00
CA HIS A 23 -2.45 38.56 26.63
C HIS A 23 -2.57 37.07 26.33
N HIS A 24 -3.80 36.59 26.16
CA HIS A 24 -4.06 35.32 25.53
C HIS A 24 -3.46 35.41 24.12
N ALA A 25 -2.25 34.88 23.95
CA ALA A 25 -1.72 34.55 22.65
C ALA A 25 -2.63 33.46 22.09
N HIS A 26 -3.61 33.85 21.28
CA HIS A 26 -4.27 32.92 20.40
C HIS A 26 -3.20 32.38 19.45
N HIS A 27 -2.69 31.19 19.75
CA HIS A 27 -2.04 30.37 18.74
C HIS A 27 -3.07 30.15 17.63
N PHE A 28 -3.01 31.00 16.60
CA PHE A 28 -3.64 30.72 15.33
C PHE A 28 -2.94 29.48 14.78
N HIS A 29 -3.51 28.30 15.03
CA HIS A 29 -3.24 27.16 14.18
C HIS A 29 -3.70 27.57 12.78
N LYS A 30 -2.75 27.91 11.90
CA LYS A 30 -3.01 27.97 10.46
C LYS A 30 -3.65 26.63 10.12
N ARG A 31 -4.90 26.64 9.65
CA ARG A 31 -5.49 25.43 9.07
C ARG A 31 -4.55 25.01 7.95
N GLU A 32 -4.04 23.79 8.06
CA GLU A 32 -3.17 23.21 7.05
C GLU A 32 -3.98 23.13 5.75
N THR A 33 -3.44 23.65 4.65
CA THR A 33 -4.11 23.59 3.34
C THR A 33 -4.01 22.16 2.83
N THR A 34 -5.13 21.58 2.43
CA THR A 34 -5.22 20.22 1.89
C THR A 34 -5.92 20.21 0.53
N CYS A 35 -5.67 19.15 -0.24
CA CYS A 35 -6.43 18.85 -1.45
C CYS A 35 -7.47 17.77 -1.16
N ALA A 36 -8.72 18.05 -1.53
CA ALA A 36 -9.81 17.08 -1.43
C ALA A 36 -9.62 15.97 -2.48
N PHE A 37 -9.92 14.73 -2.08
CA PHE A 37 -9.94 13.61 -3.02
C PHE A 37 -10.98 13.86 -4.13
N PRO A 38 -10.59 13.81 -5.41
CA PRO A 38 -11.46 14.29 -6.48
C PRO A 38 -12.54 13.28 -6.88
N ASN A 39 -12.40 12.01 -6.48
CA ASN A 39 -13.36 10.92 -6.76
C ASN A 39 -13.74 10.82 -8.25
N GLU A 40 -12.72 10.83 -9.09
CA GLU A 40 -12.84 10.80 -10.55
C GLU A 40 -13.10 9.38 -11.07
N GLU A 41 -13.42 9.24 -12.35
CA GLU A 41 -13.72 7.95 -12.97
C GLU A 41 -12.60 6.92 -12.75
N GLY A 42 -12.98 5.73 -12.27
CA GLY A 42 -12.07 4.62 -11.99
C GLY A 42 -11.27 4.76 -10.68
N MET A 43 -11.37 5.89 -9.98
CA MET A 43 -10.75 6.04 -8.66
C MET A 43 -11.60 5.37 -7.57
N VAL A 44 -10.93 4.79 -6.58
CA VAL A 44 -11.57 4.18 -5.41
C VAL A 44 -11.10 4.90 -4.15
N PRO A 45 -12.00 5.34 -3.25
CA PRO A 45 -11.59 5.92 -1.99
C PRO A 45 -10.97 4.85 -1.09
N VAL A 46 -9.81 5.15 -0.52
CA VAL A 46 -9.17 4.32 0.50
C VAL A 46 -9.62 4.77 1.90
N HIS A 47 -9.86 3.80 2.77
CA HIS A 47 -10.20 4.03 4.17
C HIS A 47 -9.02 3.60 5.07
N ASN A 48 -8.01 4.47 5.22
CA ASN A 48 -6.89 4.27 6.15
C ASN A 48 -6.90 5.36 7.24
N THR A 49 -6.48 5.00 8.46
CA THR A 49 -6.50 5.85 9.66
C THR A 49 -5.20 5.86 10.45
N LYS A 50 -4.09 5.35 9.90
CA LYS A 50 -2.81 5.15 10.64
C LYS A 50 -2.31 6.41 11.39
N VAL A 51 -2.56 7.60 10.85
CA VAL A 51 -2.20 8.89 11.49
C VAL A 51 -3.40 9.83 11.58
N ALA A 52 -4.14 9.94 10.49
CA ALA A 52 -5.38 10.67 10.35
C ALA A 52 -6.23 9.97 9.28
N PRO A 53 -7.54 10.23 9.19
CA PRO A 53 -8.34 9.76 8.05
C PRO A 53 -7.65 10.17 6.75
N SER A 54 -7.48 9.24 5.82
CA SER A 54 -6.87 9.54 4.52
C SER A 54 -7.75 10.35 3.59
N GLU A 55 -9.02 10.60 3.97
CA GLU A 55 -9.99 11.38 3.18
C GLU A 55 -10.19 10.82 1.75
N GLY A 56 -9.98 9.51 1.56
CA GLY A 56 -10.07 8.83 0.26
C GLY A 56 -8.73 8.60 -0.43
N TRP A 57 -7.66 9.28 0.01
CA TRP A 57 -6.32 9.10 -0.56
C TRP A 57 -5.71 7.75 -0.16
N ALA A 58 -4.92 7.18 -1.06
CA ALA A 58 -4.16 5.96 -0.84
C ALA A 58 -2.79 6.27 -0.23
N GLN A 59 -2.78 6.91 0.93
CA GLN A 59 -1.57 7.26 1.68
C GLN A 59 -1.88 7.42 3.17
N ASP A 60 -0.85 7.61 3.99
CA ASP A 60 -1.02 7.96 5.40
C ASP A 60 -1.50 9.41 5.59
N GLY A 61 -2.81 9.58 5.83
CA GLY A 61 -3.45 10.86 6.14
C GLY A 61 -3.89 11.68 4.92
N PRO A 62 -4.40 12.91 5.12
CA PRO A 62 -4.94 13.73 4.03
C PRO A 62 -3.82 14.21 3.09
N CYS A 63 -4.18 14.56 1.85
CA CYS A 63 -3.20 15.17 0.95
C CYS A 63 -2.96 16.63 1.30
N LYS A 64 -1.71 16.94 1.66
CA LYS A 64 -1.28 18.28 2.08
C LYS A 64 -0.82 19.09 0.88
N ALA A 65 -0.99 20.41 0.96
CA ALA A 65 -0.42 21.33 -0.01
C ALA A 65 1.10 21.16 -0.12
N GLY A 66 1.61 21.27 -1.36
CA GLY A 66 3.03 21.06 -1.67
C GLY A 66 3.47 19.59 -1.68
N SER A 67 2.54 18.65 -1.87
CA SER A 67 2.84 17.21 -1.86
C SER A 67 2.18 16.44 -3.00
N TRP A 68 2.68 15.23 -3.22
CA TRP A 68 2.10 14.23 -4.12
C TRP A 68 0.99 13.45 -3.39
N CYS A 69 -0.21 13.45 -3.95
CA CYS A 69 -1.41 12.80 -3.43
C CYS A 69 -1.61 11.45 -4.13
N GLN A 70 -1.28 10.37 -3.46
CA GLN A 70 -1.40 9.02 -3.99
C GLN A 70 -2.86 8.56 -3.93
N TYR A 71 -3.35 7.88 -4.97
CA TYR A 71 -4.73 7.40 -5.05
C TYR A 71 -4.83 5.96 -5.54
N ALA A 72 -5.96 5.33 -5.23
CA ALA A 72 -6.28 3.98 -5.68
C ALA A 72 -7.12 4.01 -6.95
N CYS A 73 -6.89 3.02 -7.81
CA CYS A 73 -7.74 2.73 -8.95
C CYS A 73 -8.52 1.43 -8.71
N GLU A 74 -9.60 1.24 -9.44
CA GLU A 74 -10.41 0.03 -9.37
C GLU A 74 -9.62 -1.25 -9.71
N PRO A 75 -10.07 -2.44 -9.25
CA PRO A 75 -9.38 -3.70 -9.50
C PRO A 75 -8.98 -3.91 -10.97
N GLY A 76 -7.73 -4.30 -11.21
CA GLY A 76 -7.16 -4.46 -12.55
C GLY A 76 -6.58 -3.19 -13.19
N TYR A 77 -6.78 -2.02 -12.58
CA TYR A 77 -6.28 -0.73 -13.05
C TYR A 77 -5.08 -0.25 -12.22
N LEU A 78 -4.29 0.62 -12.82
CA LEU A 78 -3.10 1.23 -12.23
C LEU A 78 -3.26 2.76 -12.26
N MET A 79 -2.71 3.40 -11.23
CA MET A 79 -2.54 4.86 -11.20
C MET A 79 -1.60 5.29 -12.33
N SER A 80 -1.98 6.29 -13.13
CA SER A 80 -1.14 6.81 -14.24
C SER A 80 -0.46 8.16 -13.97
N GLN A 81 -0.66 8.75 -12.79
CA GLN A 81 -0.08 10.04 -12.42
C GLN A 81 1.06 9.85 -11.42
N TRP A 82 2.14 10.60 -11.62
CA TRP A 82 3.35 10.63 -10.80
C TRP A 82 4.26 11.75 -11.31
N ASP A 83 5.40 11.96 -10.66
CA ASP A 83 6.46 12.88 -11.11
C ASP A 83 7.16 12.37 -12.37
N PRO A 84 6.96 12.99 -13.55
CA PRO A 84 7.56 12.51 -14.79
C PRO A 84 9.09 12.64 -14.80
N SER A 85 9.69 13.42 -13.88
CA SER A 85 11.14 13.50 -13.74
C SER A 85 11.74 12.33 -12.97
N VAL A 86 10.92 11.55 -12.24
CA VAL A 86 11.36 10.36 -11.50
C VAL A 86 11.19 9.13 -12.36
N THR A 87 12.31 8.60 -12.85
CA THR A 87 12.34 7.43 -13.75
C THR A 87 12.97 6.18 -13.12
N THR A 88 13.36 6.26 -11.85
CA THR A 88 14.02 5.16 -11.13
C THR A 88 13.34 4.91 -9.80
N TYR A 89 13.41 3.66 -9.34
CA TYR A 89 12.99 3.28 -8.00
C TYR A 89 14.03 3.73 -6.98
N SER A 90 14.03 5.03 -6.63
CA SER A 90 14.94 5.59 -5.65
C SER A 90 14.24 6.60 -4.74
N TYR A 91 14.48 6.47 -3.43
CA TYR A 91 14.00 7.43 -2.45
C TYR A 91 14.76 8.76 -2.56
N PRO A 92 14.09 9.93 -2.43
CA PRO A 92 12.67 10.10 -2.13
C PRO A 92 11.74 10.06 -3.36
N GLY A 93 12.29 10.09 -4.57
CA GLY A 93 11.52 10.18 -5.81
C GLY A 93 10.46 9.07 -5.95
N SER A 94 10.73 7.86 -5.46
CA SER A 94 9.78 6.75 -5.46
C SER A 94 8.45 7.02 -4.76
N GLN A 95 8.39 8.04 -3.89
CA GLN A 95 7.17 8.45 -3.20
C GLN A 95 6.34 9.49 -3.97
N ASN A 96 6.85 10.00 -5.10
CA ASN A 96 6.20 11.06 -5.87
C ASN A 96 5.12 10.51 -6.82
N GLY A 97 4.17 9.75 -6.28
CA GLY A 97 3.05 9.18 -7.01
C GLY A 97 1.75 9.97 -6.87
N GLY A 98 0.91 9.87 -7.89
CA GLY A 98 -0.43 10.45 -7.92
C GLY A 98 -0.46 11.90 -8.38
N LEU A 99 -1.37 12.69 -7.82
CA LEU A 99 -1.63 14.07 -8.23
C LEU A 99 -0.77 15.05 -7.45
N TRP A 100 -0.36 16.16 -8.07
CA TRP A 100 0.33 17.21 -7.33
C TRP A 100 -0.68 18.17 -6.71
N CYS A 101 -0.65 18.32 -5.39
CA CYS A 101 -1.38 19.35 -4.65
C CYS A 101 -0.51 20.60 -4.50
N ASP A 102 -0.91 21.71 -5.11
CA ASP A 102 -0.17 22.96 -4.96
C ASP A 102 -0.45 23.67 -3.62
N GLU A 103 0.30 24.74 -3.36
CA GLU A 103 0.18 25.57 -2.14
C GLU A 103 -1.21 26.19 -1.93
N SER A 104 -2.02 26.27 -2.98
CA SER A 104 -3.39 26.79 -2.95
C SER A 104 -4.45 25.73 -2.68
N GLY A 105 -4.06 24.45 -2.62
CA GLY A 105 -4.98 23.32 -2.48
C GLY A 105 -5.62 22.91 -3.80
N GLN A 106 -4.99 23.20 -4.94
CA GLN A 106 -5.44 22.74 -6.26
C GLN A 106 -4.64 21.53 -6.71
N LEU A 107 -5.37 20.55 -7.26
CA LEU A 107 -4.80 19.33 -7.83
C LEU A 107 -4.38 19.54 -9.29
N SER A 108 -3.24 18.96 -9.66
CA SER A 108 -2.79 18.91 -11.06
C SER A 108 -2.28 17.53 -11.43
N GLN A 109 -2.70 17.07 -12.62
CA GLN A 109 -2.07 15.94 -13.31
C GLN A 109 -0.70 16.37 -13.84
N LYS A 110 0.28 15.49 -13.74
CA LYS A 110 1.66 15.75 -14.20
C LYS A 110 2.08 14.82 -15.34
N ASN A 111 1.34 13.74 -15.56
CA ASN A 111 1.47 12.90 -16.74
C ASN A 111 0.35 13.24 -17.73
N SER A 112 0.59 14.25 -18.58
CA SER A 112 -0.42 14.88 -19.44
C SER A 112 -1.03 13.97 -20.52
N ASN A 113 -0.44 12.80 -20.77
CA ASN A 113 -0.86 11.89 -21.85
C ASN A 113 -1.67 10.70 -21.34
N THR A 114 -2.13 10.77 -20.09
CA THR A 114 -2.81 9.65 -19.44
C THR A 114 -3.98 10.14 -18.61
N ASN A 115 -5.02 9.30 -18.49
CA ASN A 115 -6.11 9.53 -17.54
C ASN A 115 -5.59 9.40 -16.08
N TYR A 116 -6.49 9.44 -15.11
CA TYR A 116 -6.13 9.13 -13.72
C TYR A 116 -5.82 7.64 -13.54
N CYS A 117 -6.68 6.77 -14.06
CA CYS A 117 -6.50 5.33 -13.99
C CYS A 117 -6.41 4.76 -15.40
N TYR A 118 -5.57 3.74 -15.58
CA TYR A 118 -5.49 2.99 -16.83
C TYR A 118 -5.51 1.50 -16.55
N LYS A 119 -6.09 0.73 -17.48
CA LYS A 119 -6.18 -0.72 -17.33
C LYS A 119 -4.79 -1.33 -17.46
N GLY A 120 -4.44 -2.23 -16.54
CA GLY A 120 -3.23 -3.05 -16.68
C GLY A 120 -3.34 -4.02 -17.87
N LYS A 121 -2.37 -4.93 -18.00
CA LYS A 121 -2.34 -5.87 -19.13
C LYS A 121 -3.49 -6.88 -19.16
N GLY A 122 -4.24 -7.02 -18.06
CA GLY A 122 -5.43 -7.88 -18.00
C GLY A 122 -5.11 -9.38 -17.98
N THR A 123 -3.89 -9.74 -17.56
CA THR A 123 -3.38 -11.12 -17.55
C THR A 123 -3.28 -11.71 -16.14
N ALA A 124 -3.84 -11.06 -15.11
CA ALA A 124 -3.91 -11.63 -13.77
C ALA A 124 -5.30 -11.47 -13.15
N LYS A 125 -5.72 -12.49 -12.39
CA LYS A 125 -6.98 -12.50 -11.63
C LYS A 125 -6.77 -13.15 -10.27
N ALA A 126 -7.62 -12.83 -9.32
CA ALA A 126 -7.79 -13.61 -8.10
C ALA A 126 -9.11 -14.38 -8.16
N ILE A 127 -9.10 -15.65 -7.76
CA ILE A 127 -10.25 -16.54 -7.70
C ILE A 127 -10.41 -17.00 -6.25
N ASN A 128 -11.54 -16.68 -5.64
CA ASN A 128 -11.82 -17.03 -4.25
C ASN A 128 -12.66 -18.31 -4.17
N ASN A 129 -11.98 -19.42 -3.88
CA ASN A 129 -12.57 -20.73 -3.59
C ASN A 129 -12.75 -20.97 -2.08
N ALA A 130 -12.36 -20.03 -1.23
CA ALA A 130 -12.57 -20.10 0.22
C ALA A 130 -14.03 -19.84 0.60
N ASN A 131 -14.37 -20.12 1.86
CA ASN A 131 -15.74 -20.06 2.35
C ASN A 131 -16.24 -18.66 2.74
N SER A 132 -15.40 -17.64 2.65
CA SER A 132 -15.67 -16.25 3.02
C SER A 132 -15.07 -15.29 1.98
N ASP A 133 -15.48 -14.03 2.01
CA ASP A 133 -14.88 -12.97 1.18
C ASP A 133 -13.39 -12.79 1.53
N VAL A 134 -12.58 -12.35 0.57
CA VAL A 134 -11.13 -12.15 0.73
C VAL A 134 -10.76 -10.73 0.31
N ALA A 135 -10.05 -10.02 1.18
CA ALA A 135 -9.43 -8.74 0.87
C ALA A 135 -7.99 -8.92 0.36
N ILE A 136 -7.72 -8.46 -0.86
CA ILE A 136 -6.38 -8.40 -1.45
C ILE A 136 -6.00 -6.92 -1.58
N CYS A 137 -4.84 -6.54 -1.06
CA CYS A 137 -4.46 -5.14 -0.94
C CYS A 137 -3.17 -4.87 -1.71
N GLN A 138 -3.26 -4.08 -2.77
CA GLN A 138 -2.10 -3.68 -3.57
C GLN A 138 -1.31 -2.59 -2.83
N THR A 139 0.01 -2.66 -2.91
CA THR A 139 0.89 -1.59 -2.44
C THR A 139 0.77 -0.35 -3.33
N VAL A 140 0.82 0.82 -2.72
CA VAL A 140 0.80 2.10 -3.44
C VAL A 140 2.18 2.37 -4.01
N LEU A 141 2.30 2.29 -5.34
CA LEU A 141 3.56 2.52 -6.05
C LEU A 141 3.28 3.28 -7.37
N PRO A 142 4.08 4.28 -7.76
CA PRO A 142 4.96 5.05 -6.88
C PRO A 142 4.19 5.61 -5.68
N GLY A 143 4.79 5.64 -4.51
CA GLY A 143 4.11 6.05 -3.29
C GLY A 143 4.82 5.61 -2.02
N ASP A 144 4.06 5.56 -0.93
CA ASP A 144 4.55 5.15 0.39
C ASP A 144 4.71 3.62 0.57
N GLU A 145 4.39 2.86 -0.48
CA GLU A 145 4.45 1.39 -0.53
C GLU A 145 3.53 0.67 0.47
N ALA A 146 2.64 1.40 1.15
CA ALA A 146 1.66 0.80 2.04
C ALA A 146 0.61 -0.01 1.24
N MET A 147 0.12 -1.09 1.83
CA MET A 147 -0.86 -2.00 1.24
C MET A 147 -2.29 -1.47 1.34
N LEU A 148 -2.59 -0.39 0.62
CA LEU A 148 -3.80 0.40 0.82
C LEU A 148 -4.86 0.25 -0.27
N ILE A 149 -4.47 -0.16 -1.48
CA ILE A 149 -5.38 -0.20 -2.64
C ILE A 149 -6.22 -1.47 -2.58
N PRO A 150 -7.54 -1.39 -2.36
CA PRO A 150 -8.34 -2.56 -2.03
C PRO A 150 -8.84 -3.30 -3.28
N THR A 151 -8.84 -4.62 -3.21
CA THR A 151 -9.56 -5.50 -4.12
C THR A 151 -10.31 -6.55 -3.30
N GLU A 152 -11.64 -6.45 -3.30
CA GLU A 152 -12.49 -7.45 -2.66
C GLU A 152 -12.82 -8.57 -3.64
N ILE A 153 -12.63 -9.82 -3.20
CA ILE A 153 -13.06 -11.02 -3.92
C ILE A 153 -14.14 -11.71 -3.10
N LYS A 154 -15.40 -11.59 -3.55
CA LYS A 154 -16.54 -12.27 -2.91
C LYS A 154 -16.37 -13.79 -2.94
N LYS A 155 -16.94 -14.48 -1.96
CA LYS A 155 -16.99 -15.95 -1.93
C LYS A 155 -17.45 -16.53 -3.28
N GLY A 156 -16.68 -17.47 -3.82
CA GLY A 156 -17.01 -18.15 -5.08
C GLY A 156 -16.93 -17.27 -6.32
N SER A 157 -16.30 -16.10 -6.21
CA SER A 157 -16.17 -15.14 -7.31
C SER A 157 -14.70 -14.92 -7.70
N LYS A 158 -14.49 -14.02 -8.65
CA LYS A 158 -13.18 -13.61 -9.13
C LYS A 158 -13.16 -12.12 -9.43
N ASN A 159 -11.99 -11.51 -9.34
CA ASN A 159 -11.75 -10.13 -9.75
C ASN A 159 -10.40 -10.01 -10.47
N ASP A 160 -10.24 -8.97 -11.28
CA ASP A 160 -8.97 -8.71 -11.98
C ASP A 160 -7.92 -8.18 -10.99
N LEU A 161 -6.66 -8.58 -11.17
CA LEU A 161 -5.50 -7.99 -10.48
C LEU A 161 -4.73 -7.12 -11.47
N SER A 162 -4.20 -6.00 -11.00
CA SER A 162 -3.44 -5.10 -11.87
C SER A 162 -2.10 -5.74 -12.28
N VAL A 163 -1.80 -5.68 -13.59
CA VAL A 163 -0.52 -6.13 -14.15
C VAL A 163 0.11 -4.98 -14.92
N PRO A 164 1.17 -4.35 -14.41
CA PRO A 164 1.91 -3.35 -15.15
C PRO A 164 2.72 -3.98 -16.28
N GLY A 165 2.86 -3.24 -17.39
CA GLY A 165 3.90 -3.50 -18.37
C GLY A 165 5.17 -2.70 -18.11
N THR A 166 6.11 -2.82 -19.03
CA THR A 166 7.38 -2.07 -19.03
C THR A 166 7.18 -0.56 -19.06
N GLU A 167 6.04 -0.08 -19.59
CA GLU A 167 5.68 1.33 -19.66
C GLU A 167 5.27 1.95 -18.31
N TYR A 168 5.00 1.10 -17.31
CA TYR A 168 4.65 1.59 -15.98
C TYR A 168 5.85 2.26 -15.30
N TRP A 169 5.57 3.10 -14.31
CA TRP A 169 6.59 3.86 -13.60
C TRP A 169 7.79 3.00 -13.20
N ALA A 170 9.00 3.43 -13.61
CA ALA A 170 10.27 2.72 -13.40
C ALA A 170 10.27 1.21 -13.80
N SER A 171 9.39 0.81 -14.74
CA SER A 171 9.17 -0.57 -15.18
C SER A 171 8.94 -1.55 -14.03
N THR A 172 8.24 -1.10 -12.98
CA THR A 172 8.02 -1.90 -11.76
C THR A 172 6.88 -2.91 -11.92
N ALA A 173 6.80 -3.82 -10.94
CA ALA A 173 5.71 -4.76 -10.78
C ALA A 173 4.61 -4.21 -9.85
N SER A 174 3.42 -4.79 -9.92
CA SER A 174 2.42 -4.67 -8.87
C SER A 174 2.73 -5.67 -7.76
N HIS A 175 2.43 -5.31 -6.51
CA HIS A 175 2.64 -6.15 -5.34
C HIS A 175 1.40 -6.10 -4.45
N PHE A 176 1.02 -7.25 -3.90
CA PHE A 176 -0.24 -7.45 -3.18
C PHE A 176 -0.02 -8.22 -1.89
N TYR A 177 -0.78 -7.86 -0.87
CA TYR A 177 -0.94 -8.62 0.37
C TYR A 177 -2.29 -9.35 0.32
N ILE A 178 -2.30 -10.65 0.62
CA ILE A 178 -3.51 -11.47 0.60
C ILE A 178 -3.91 -11.76 2.05
N ASN A 179 -5.02 -11.18 2.48
CA ASN A 179 -5.52 -11.33 3.84
C ASN A 179 -6.26 -12.66 4.05
N PRO A 180 -6.37 -13.16 5.30
CA PRO A 180 -7.18 -14.32 5.61
C PRO A 180 -8.65 -14.18 5.14
N PRO A 181 -9.28 -15.26 4.64
CA PRO A 181 -10.71 -15.26 4.34
C PRO A 181 -11.56 -14.80 5.54
N GLY A 182 -12.50 -13.90 5.30
CA GLY A 182 -13.35 -13.28 6.32
C GLY A 182 -12.87 -11.92 6.82
N VAL A 183 -11.65 -11.49 6.47
CA VAL A 183 -11.16 -10.13 6.75
C VAL A 183 -11.65 -9.16 5.67
N SER A 184 -12.30 -8.08 6.10
CA SER A 184 -12.83 -7.04 5.19
C SER A 184 -11.72 -6.18 4.58
N VAL A 185 -12.03 -5.43 3.53
CA VAL A 185 -11.08 -4.47 2.94
C VAL A 185 -10.73 -3.35 3.91
N GLU A 186 -11.66 -2.93 4.77
CA GLU A 186 -11.45 -1.90 5.80
C GLU A 186 -10.50 -2.37 6.91
N GLU A 187 -10.51 -3.66 7.22
CA GLU A 187 -9.61 -4.25 8.23
C GLU A 187 -8.25 -4.65 7.66
N GLY A 188 -8.26 -5.17 6.43
CA GLY A 188 -7.10 -5.77 5.77
C GLY A 188 -6.28 -4.81 4.91
N CYS A 189 -6.86 -3.79 4.28
CA CYS A 189 -6.13 -2.85 3.41
C CYS A 189 -5.68 -1.61 4.17
N ARG A 190 -4.94 -1.86 5.26
CA ARG A 190 -4.33 -0.85 6.12
C ARG A 190 -3.11 -1.44 6.81
N TRP A 191 -2.31 -0.57 7.42
CA TRP A 191 -1.28 -1.03 8.34
C TRP A 191 -1.93 -1.67 9.59
N GLY A 192 -1.58 -2.91 9.88
CA GLY A 192 -2.18 -3.71 10.95
C GLY A 192 -1.52 -3.51 12.31
N SER A 193 -2.09 -4.16 13.33
CA SER A 193 -1.50 -4.33 14.66
C SER A 193 -1.01 -5.77 14.82
N THR A 194 -0.21 -6.04 15.86
CA THR A 194 0.20 -7.40 16.22
C THR A 194 -0.91 -8.22 16.89
N GLU A 195 -2.16 -7.73 16.90
CA GLU A 195 -3.30 -8.45 17.47
C GLU A 195 -3.84 -9.52 16.51
N ASN A 196 -3.68 -9.33 15.20
CA ASN A 196 -4.22 -10.23 14.18
C ASN A 196 -3.32 -10.33 12.93
N PRO A 197 -3.31 -11.47 12.20
CA PRO A 197 -2.43 -11.72 11.06
C PRO A 197 -2.98 -11.18 9.73
N TRP A 198 -3.28 -9.88 9.67
CA TRP A 198 -3.77 -9.19 8.47
C TRP A 198 -3.12 -7.81 8.29
N GLY A 199 -3.38 -7.14 7.17
CA GLY A 199 -2.65 -5.93 6.79
C GLY A 199 -1.21 -6.27 6.43
N ASN A 200 -0.25 -5.49 6.94
CA ASN A 200 1.17 -5.78 6.79
C ASN A 200 1.60 -7.14 7.40
N TRP A 201 0.79 -7.72 8.28
CA TRP A 201 1.00 -9.03 8.89
C TRP A 201 0.27 -10.17 8.16
N SER A 202 -0.32 -9.92 6.98
CA SER A 202 -0.94 -11.01 6.21
C SER A 202 0.10 -12.08 5.86
N PRO A 203 -0.27 -13.36 5.80
CA PRO A 203 0.70 -14.44 5.65
C PRO A 203 1.30 -14.53 4.25
N TYR A 204 0.57 -14.06 3.23
CA TYR A 204 0.96 -14.23 1.84
C TYR A 204 1.00 -12.92 1.07
N VAL A 205 1.89 -12.89 0.08
CA VAL A 205 2.03 -11.83 -0.90
C VAL A 205 2.01 -12.38 -2.32
N ALA A 206 1.63 -11.55 -3.27
CA ALA A 206 1.70 -11.83 -4.70
C ALA A 206 2.28 -10.65 -5.46
N GLY A 207 2.88 -10.89 -6.63
CA GLY A 207 3.38 -9.83 -7.50
C GLY A 207 3.32 -10.20 -8.97
N PHE A 208 3.08 -9.19 -9.81
CA PHE A 208 2.84 -9.36 -11.25
C PHE A 208 3.49 -8.26 -12.08
N ASN A 209 4.02 -8.64 -13.24
CA ASN A 209 4.42 -7.72 -14.30
C ASN A 209 4.42 -8.45 -15.66
N MET A 210 4.35 -7.69 -16.75
CA MET A 210 4.46 -8.22 -18.10
C MET A 210 5.64 -7.59 -18.85
N ASP A 211 6.43 -8.39 -19.56
CA ASP A 211 7.44 -7.89 -20.50
C ASP A 211 6.83 -7.50 -21.87
N ASP A 212 7.65 -6.91 -22.74
CA ASP A 212 7.25 -6.52 -24.08
C ASP A 212 6.99 -7.70 -25.03
N ASN A 213 7.38 -8.92 -24.63
CA ASN A 213 7.10 -10.15 -25.38
C ASN A 213 5.75 -10.77 -25.02
N GLY A 214 5.00 -10.17 -24.09
CA GLY A 214 3.73 -10.71 -23.62
C GLY A 214 3.87 -11.83 -22.58
N ASN A 215 5.02 -11.93 -21.91
CA ASN A 215 5.21 -12.87 -20.80
C ASN A 215 4.78 -12.21 -19.50
N THR A 216 3.73 -12.73 -18.88
CA THR A 216 3.30 -12.33 -17.54
C THR A 216 4.03 -13.17 -16.50
N TYR A 217 4.84 -12.52 -15.67
CA TYR A 217 5.50 -13.13 -14.53
C TYR A 217 4.59 -13.00 -13.31
N ALA A 218 4.26 -14.12 -12.68
CA ALA A 218 3.45 -14.15 -11.47
C ALA A 218 4.22 -14.84 -10.35
N LYS A 219 4.42 -14.12 -9.26
CA LYS A 219 5.05 -14.62 -8.03
C LYS A 219 4.00 -14.70 -6.94
N ILE A 220 4.01 -15.79 -6.19
CA ILE A 220 3.40 -15.86 -4.85
C ILE A 220 4.45 -16.24 -3.84
N GLY A 221 4.25 -15.81 -2.61
CA GLY A 221 5.16 -16.12 -1.53
C GLY A 221 4.52 -15.95 -0.18
N TRP A 222 5.19 -16.54 0.80
CA TRP A 222 5.06 -16.13 2.18
C TRP A 222 5.52 -14.68 2.33
N ASN A 223 4.81 -13.90 3.14
CA ASN A 223 5.20 -12.54 3.50
C ASN A 223 6.43 -12.60 4.43
N PRO A 224 7.57 -12.00 4.09
CA PRO A 224 8.74 -11.92 4.98
C PRO A 224 8.41 -11.40 6.38
N ILE A 225 7.55 -10.37 6.48
CA ILE A 225 7.13 -9.77 7.75
C ILE A 225 6.47 -10.80 8.66
N TYR A 226 5.78 -11.80 8.10
CA TYR A 226 5.16 -12.87 8.88
C TYR A 226 6.18 -13.67 9.70
N PHE A 227 7.43 -13.75 9.24
CA PHE A 227 8.51 -14.53 9.83
C PHE A 227 9.56 -13.71 10.59
N GLU A 228 9.41 -12.38 10.64
CA GLU A 228 10.27 -11.53 11.45
C GLU A 228 10.11 -11.82 12.94
N ASP A 229 11.13 -11.50 13.73
CA ASP A 229 11.08 -11.70 15.18
C ASP A 229 10.00 -10.86 15.88
N SER A 230 9.61 -9.74 15.26
CA SER A 230 8.52 -8.86 15.67
C SER A 230 7.13 -9.48 15.46
N SER A 231 7.01 -10.50 14.61
CA SER A 231 5.75 -11.16 14.29
C SER A 231 5.37 -12.18 15.38
N PRO A 232 4.22 -12.02 16.06
CA PRO A 232 3.70 -13.07 16.95
C PRO A 232 3.22 -14.30 16.16
N PHE A 233 2.99 -14.16 14.86
CA PHE A 233 2.39 -15.18 14.00
C PHE A 233 3.41 -16.11 13.34
N LYS A 234 4.72 -15.88 13.53
CA LYS A 234 5.79 -16.57 12.79
C LYS A 234 5.83 -18.10 12.91
N ASN A 235 5.12 -18.67 13.89
CA ASN A 235 4.97 -20.11 14.11
C ASN A 235 3.54 -20.62 13.87
N GLU A 236 2.63 -19.75 13.45
CA GLU A 236 1.23 -20.07 13.22
C GLU A 236 1.01 -20.50 11.77
N LYS A 237 0.16 -21.50 11.58
CA LYS A 237 -0.29 -21.92 10.26
C LYS A 237 -1.56 -21.14 9.92
N PRO A 238 -1.59 -20.39 8.81
CA PRO A 238 -2.83 -19.81 8.31
C PRO A 238 -3.86 -20.90 8.00
N SER A 239 -5.15 -20.58 8.13
CA SER A 239 -6.27 -21.49 7.81
C SER A 239 -6.63 -21.52 6.32
N PHE A 240 -5.78 -20.97 5.46
CA PHE A 240 -5.99 -20.93 4.02
C PHE A 240 -4.66 -21.08 3.27
N GLY A 241 -4.75 -21.50 2.01
CA GLY A 241 -3.64 -21.60 1.07
C GLY A 241 -3.89 -20.79 -0.20
N ILE A 242 -2.85 -20.67 -1.02
CA ILE A 242 -2.91 -19.99 -2.32
C ILE A 242 -2.13 -20.77 -3.37
N ARG A 243 -2.53 -20.69 -4.64
CA ARG A 243 -1.77 -21.24 -5.78
C ARG A 243 -1.92 -20.43 -7.04
N LEU A 244 -0.95 -20.58 -7.94
CA LEU A 244 -0.99 -20.03 -9.29
C LEU A 244 -1.52 -21.06 -10.29
N VAL A 245 -2.45 -20.62 -11.13
CA VAL A 245 -3.05 -21.43 -12.20
C VAL A 245 -3.01 -20.63 -13.49
N CYS A 246 -2.23 -21.09 -14.48
CA CYS A 246 -2.23 -20.49 -15.81
C CYS A 246 -3.57 -20.77 -16.53
N ASP A 247 -4.11 -19.76 -17.21
CA ASP A 247 -5.35 -19.88 -17.99
C ASP A 247 -5.21 -20.89 -19.15
N ASP A 248 -4.00 -20.94 -19.73
CA ASP A 248 -3.59 -21.92 -20.75
C ASP A 248 -2.36 -22.71 -20.23
N PRO A 249 -2.54 -23.97 -19.79
CA PRO A 249 -1.45 -24.79 -19.30
C PRO A 249 -0.33 -25.02 -20.33
N SER A 250 -0.63 -24.97 -21.63
CA SER A 250 0.37 -25.14 -22.69
C SER A 250 1.30 -23.92 -22.85
N LYS A 251 0.91 -22.79 -22.26
CA LYS A 251 1.66 -21.52 -22.24
C LYS A 251 2.24 -21.19 -20.88
N CYS A 252 2.23 -22.16 -19.96
CA CYS A 252 2.72 -21.99 -18.61
C CYS A 252 4.15 -22.50 -18.50
N ASN A 253 5.08 -21.62 -18.17
CA ASN A 253 6.44 -21.97 -17.80
C ASN A 253 6.58 -21.91 -16.28
N GLY A 254 7.23 -22.92 -15.69
CA GLY A 254 7.32 -23.11 -14.25
C GLY A 254 6.54 -24.33 -13.79
N GLY A 255 6.96 -24.93 -12.67
CA GLY A 255 6.26 -26.07 -12.06
C GLY A 255 4.94 -25.66 -11.40
N THR A 256 4.38 -26.57 -10.59
CA THR A 256 3.26 -26.19 -9.72
C THR A 256 3.76 -25.17 -8.70
N CYS A 257 2.97 -24.12 -8.44
CA CYS A 257 3.29 -23.09 -7.46
C CYS A 257 2.10 -22.87 -6.53
N GLU A 258 2.21 -23.39 -5.32
CA GLU A 258 1.19 -23.52 -4.29
C GLU A 258 1.84 -23.38 -2.90
N ILE A 259 1.11 -22.67 -2.04
CA ILE A 259 1.34 -22.60 -0.61
C ILE A 259 0.13 -23.25 0.06
N ASN A 260 0.39 -24.32 0.80
CA ASN A 260 -0.60 -25.01 1.62
C ASN A 260 0.03 -25.33 2.98
N PRO A 261 -0.28 -24.57 4.05
CA PRO A 261 0.39 -24.75 5.34
C PRO A 261 0.06 -26.10 6.00
N ASN A 262 -1.03 -26.77 5.60
CA ASN A 262 -1.42 -28.08 6.14
C ASN A 262 -0.66 -29.23 5.47
N THR A 263 -0.51 -29.21 4.15
CA THR A 263 0.13 -30.32 3.40
C THR A 263 1.61 -30.08 3.07
N ILE A 264 2.00 -28.83 2.79
CA ILE A 264 3.38 -28.45 2.43
C ILE A 264 4.15 -27.99 3.66
N GLY A 265 3.47 -27.33 4.60
CA GLY A 265 4.03 -26.86 5.86
C GLY A 265 4.28 -25.35 5.89
N LEU A 266 4.71 -24.87 7.07
CA LEU A 266 4.96 -23.46 7.32
C LEU A 266 6.24 -23.00 6.59
N ASN A 267 6.19 -21.80 6.01
CA ASN A 267 7.29 -21.18 5.26
C ASN A 267 7.89 -22.08 4.16
N LYS A 268 7.01 -22.74 3.41
CA LYS A 268 7.36 -23.61 2.29
C LYS A 268 6.37 -23.40 1.15
N VAL A 269 6.84 -23.60 -0.07
CA VAL A 269 6.02 -23.74 -1.28
C VAL A 269 6.23 -25.13 -1.90
N ASN A 270 5.34 -25.59 -2.77
CA ASN A 270 5.69 -26.72 -3.63
C ASN A 270 6.57 -26.20 -4.77
N THR A 271 7.81 -26.67 -4.83
CA THR A 271 8.67 -26.48 -6.00
C THR A 271 9.54 -27.72 -6.12
N GLU A 272 9.87 -28.08 -7.36
CA GLU A 272 10.78 -29.18 -7.67
C GLU A 272 12.25 -28.78 -7.43
N ASP A 273 12.53 -27.47 -7.34
CA ASP A 273 13.87 -26.91 -7.15
C ASP A 273 14.17 -26.54 -5.68
N ALA A 274 15.46 -26.45 -5.34
CA ALA A 274 15.89 -25.93 -4.04
C ALA A 274 15.40 -24.48 -3.86
N GLN A 275 14.79 -24.20 -2.70
CA GLN A 275 14.22 -22.87 -2.40
C GLN A 275 15.29 -21.91 -1.90
N ASP A 276 15.58 -20.87 -2.68
CA ASP A 276 16.19 -19.67 -2.13
C ASP A 276 15.12 -18.85 -1.41
N LEU A 277 15.30 -18.61 -0.12
CA LEU A 277 14.39 -17.75 0.64
C LEU A 277 14.58 -16.29 0.24
N SER A 278 13.49 -15.58 -0.03
CA SER A 278 13.49 -14.14 -0.24
C SER A 278 13.25 -13.47 1.12
N ASN A 279 14.27 -12.85 1.70
CA ASN A 279 14.21 -12.26 3.04
C ASN A 279 13.67 -13.23 4.11
N GLY A 280 14.10 -14.50 4.03
CA GLY A 280 13.66 -15.54 4.97
C GLY A 280 12.30 -16.17 4.66
N ALA A 281 11.59 -15.73 3.62
CA ALA A 281 10.31 -16.30 3.21
C ALA A 281 10.38 -17.12 1.92
N ALA A 282 9.66 -18.25 1.90
CA ALA A 282 9.55 -19.13 0.73
C ALA A 282 8.61 -18.54 -0.33
N TRP A 283 8.94 -18.73 -1.60
CA TRP A 283 8.21 -18.21 -2.74
C TRP A 283 8.37 -19.11 -3.96
N CYS A 284 7.46 -18.99 -4.93
CA CYS A 284 7.57 -19.61 -6.24
C CYS A 284 7.02 -18.67 -7.32
N VAL A 285 7.31 -19.00 -8.58
CA VAL A 285 6.96 -18.20 -9.75
C VAL A 285 6.41 -19.10 -10.85
N VAL A 286 5.43 -18.59 -11.60
CA VAL A 286 5.07 -19.12 -12.91
C VAL A 286 5.11 -17.98 -13.93
N THR A 287 5.30 -18.32 -15.19
CA THR A 287 5.28 -17.37 -16.30
C THR A 287 4.24 -17.81 -17.32
N ALA A 288 3.20 -17.00 -17.49
CA ALA A 288 2.21 -17.19 -18.55
C ALA A 288 2.69 -16.46 -19.82
N THR A 289 2.92 -17.21 -20.89
CA THR A 289 3.53 -16.69 -22.12
C THR A 289 2.50 -16.28 -23.17
N GLY A 290 2.91 -15.43 -24.12
CA GLY A 290 2.09 -15.10 -25.29
C GLY A 290 0.78 -14.39 -24.96
N ASN A 291 0.81 -13.45 -24.02
CA ASN A 291 -0.33 -12.72 -23.47
C ASN A 291 -1.38 -13.61 -22.78
N SER A 292 -1.02 -14.84 -22.40
CA SER A 292 -1.88 -15.69 -21.59
C SER A 292 -1.99 -15.17 -20.15
N GLY A 293 -3.10 -15.50 -19.48
CA GLY A 293 -3.34 -15.09 -18.10
C GLY A 293 -2.89 -16.11 -17.06
N VAL A 294 -2.83 -15.66 -15.82
CA VAL A 294 -2.57 -16.47 -14.62
C VAL A 294 -3.47 -16.02 -13.47
N SER A 295 -4.06 -16.98 -12.78
CA SER A 295 -4.94 -16.72 -11.65
C SER A 295 -4.27 -17.10 -10.34
N VAL A 296 -4.46 -16.30 -9.30
CA VAL A 296 -4.23 -16.69 -7.91
C VAL A 296 -5.51 -17.30 -7.37
N GLU A 297 -5.51 -18.60 -7.08
CA GLU A 297 -6.61 -19.24 -6.37
C GLU A 297 -6.36 -19.17 -4.86
N ILE A 298 -7.38 -18.76 -4.12
CA ILE A 298 -7.40 -18.74 -2.65
C ILE A 298 -8.36 -19.82 -2.16
N PHE A 299 -7.95 -20.66 -1.21
CA PHE A 299 -8.75 -21.79 -0.72
C PHE A 299 -8.54 -22.08 0.77
N ASP A 300 -9.56 -22.59 1.45
CA ASP A 300 -9.45 -23.05 2.84
C ASP A 300 -8.61 -24.34 2.94
N VAL A 301 -7.90 -24.55 4.06
CA VAL A 301 -7.09 -25.75 4.30
C VAL A 301 -7.39 -26.48 5.59
#